data_AF-A0A958T1H8-F1
#
_entry.id   AF-A0A958T1H8-F1
#
_cell.length_a   1.000
_cell.length_b   1.000
_cell.length_c   1.000
_cell.angle_alpha   90.00
_cell.angle_beta   90.00
_cell.angle_gamma   90.00
#
_symmetry.space_group_name_H-M   'P 1'
#
loop_
_entity.id
_entity.type
_entity.pdbx_description
1 polymer ?
#
loop_
_entity_poly.entity_id
_entity_poly.type
_entity_poly.pdbx_seq_one_letter_code
_entity_poly.pdbx_strand_id
1 'polypeptide(L)'
;MSKKKKITENEIIDFYMQYVLNHGEKPKSVYFFAKENHFEEGEFYLHFSSFEALEKEIFHHFGKHTLDTLNKSEDYSKFDTKNKLLSFYFTFFENLTANRSYVVYSINQHSNKLKNLKTLSKLKTCFTDYISSLNF
;
A
#
# COMPACT_ATOMS: atom_id res chain seq x y z
N MET A 1 -31.54 -10.19 -12.37
CA MET A 1 -30.16 -9.92 -12.79
C MET A 1 -29.36 -9.55 -11.55
N SER A 2 -28.40 -10.38 -11.14
CA SER A 2 -27.58 -10.14 -9.95
C SER A 2 -26.72 -8.89 -10.16
N LYS A 3 -26.80 -7.89 -9.28
CA LYS A 3 -25.91 -6.72 -9.32
C LYS A 3 -24.45 -7.22 -9.29
N LYS A 4 -23.67 -6.98 -10.34
CA LYS A 4 -22.21 -7.16 -10.28
C LYS A 4 -21.70 -6.33 -9.11
N LYS A 5 -21.00 -6.98 -8.18
CA LYS A 5 -20.32 -6.30 -7.07
C LYS A 5 -19.27 -5.38 -7.69
N LYS A 6 -19.33 -4.08 -7.38
CA LYS A 6 -18.30 -3.13 -7.80
C LYS A 6 -16.97 -3.52 -7.18
N ILE A 7 -15.90 -3.43 -7.97
CA ILE A 7 -14.54 -3.68 -7.50
C ILE A 7 -14.13 -2.64 -6.46
N THR A 8 -13.41 -3.07 -5.43
CA THR A 8 -12.91 -2.25 -4.33
C THR A 8 -11.46 -1.80 -4.56
N GLU A 9 -11.04 -0.77 -3.83
CA GLU A 9 -9.66 -0.30 -3.81
C GLU A 9 -8.66 -1.44 -3.50
N ASN A 10 -8.96 -2.24 -2.47
CA ASN A 10 -8.12 -3.36 -2.05
C ASN A 10 -8.04 -4.46 -3.11
N GLU A 11 -9.16 -4.81 -3.78
CA GLU A 11 -9.15 -5.79 -4.87
C GLU A 11 -8.25 -5.32 -6.03
N ILE A 12 -8.27 -4.03 -6.37
CA ILE A 12 -7.38 -3.47 -7.40
C ILE A 12 -5.90 -3.51 -6.96
N ILE A 13 -5.62 -3.19 -5.69
CA ILE A 13 -4.27 -3.30 -5.11
C ILE A 13 -3.77 -4.74 -5.21
N ASP A 14 -4.58 -5.70 -4.78
CA ASP A 14 -4.22 -7.13 -4.79
C ASP A 14 -3.96 -7.63 -6.20
N PHE A 15 -4.83 -7.30 -7.15
CA PHE A 15 -4.64 -7.64 -8.56
C PHE A 15 -3.36 -7.03 -9.14
N TYR A 16 -3.06 -5.77 -8.80
CA TYR A 16 -1.83 -5.13 -9.27
C TYR A 16 -0.59 -5.79 -8.67
N MET A 17 -0.57 -6.04 -7.36
CA MET A 17 0.52 -6.72 -6.67
C MET A 17 0.76 -8.12 -7.26
N GLN A 18 -0.29 -8.88 -7.52
CA GLN A 18 -0.19 -10.19 -8.16
C GLN A 18 0.32 -10.09 -9.59
N TYR A 19 -0.21 -9.16 -10.39
CA TYR A 19 0.19 -8.97 -11.78
C TYR A 19 1.70 -8.76 -11.88
N VAL A 20 2.24 -7.82 -11.11
CA VAL A 20 3.65 -7.46 -11.21
C VAL A 20 4.58 -8.56 -10.70
N LEU A 21 4.14 -9.35 -9.73
CA LEU A 21 4.88 -10.52 -9.25
C LEU A 21 4.88 -11.67 -10.25
N ASN A 22 3.78 -11.87 -10.97
CA ASN A 22 3.64 -12.94 -11.96
C ASN A 22 4.35 -12.62 -13.28
N HIS A 23 4.36 -11.35 -13.69
CA HIS A 23 4.90 -10.92 -14.99
C HIS A 23 6.28 -10.27 -14.90
N GLY A 24 6.70 -9.80 -13.72
CA GLY A 24 7.97 -9.09 -13.55
C GLY A 24 7.97 -7.65 -14.11
N GLU A 25 6.85 -7.18 -14.64
CA GLU A 25 6.68 -5.84 -15.22
C GLU A 25 5.32 -5.23 -14.85
N LYS A 26 5.20 -3.91 -15.04
CA LYS A 26 3.93 -3.20 -14.86
C LYS A 26 2.96 -3.53 -16.01
N PRO A 27 1.64 -3.55 -15.78
CA PRO A 27 0.68 -3.70 -16.86
C PRO A 27 0.85 -2.62 -17.93
N LYS A 28 0.68 -3.01 -19.19
CA LYS A 28 0.89 -2.11 -20.35
C LYS A 28 -0.04 -0.91 -20.36
N SER A 29 -1.25 -1.06 -19.83
CA SER A 29 -2.24 -0.01 -19.69
C SER A 29 -3.30 -0.41 -18.66
N VAL A 30 -4.04 0.59 -18.16
CA VAL A 30 -5.19 0.36 -17.29
C VAL A 30 -6.27 -0.46 -18.01
N TYR A 31 -6.51 -0.19 -19.30
CA TYR A 31 -7.39 -0.99 -20.15
C TYR A 31 -7.05 -2.48 -20.12
N PHE A 32 -5.78 -2.82 -20.36
CA PHE A 32 -5.33 -4.21 -20.39
C PHE A 32 -5.47 -4.87 -19.00
N PHE A 33 -5.03 -4.16 -17.96
CA PHE A 33 -5.15 -4.61 -16.58
C PHE A 33 -6.60 -4.88 -16.14
N ALA A 34 -7.53 -3.98 -16.48
CA ALA A 34 -8.94 -4.12 -16.15
C ALA A 34 -9.57 -5.31 -16.89
N LYS A 35 -9.25 -5.47 -18.18
CA LYS A 35 -9.73 -6.59 -19.00
C LYS A 35 -9.27 -7.95 -18.46
N GLU A 36 -8.01 -8.06 -18.05
CA GLU A 36 -7.44 -9.28 -17.49
C GLU A 36 -8.06 -9.67 -16.15
N ASN A 37 -8.40 -8.67 -15.32
CA ASN A 37 -9.01 -8.87 -14.00
C ASN A 37 -10.55 -8.77 -14.02
N HIS A 38 -11.16 -8.79 -15.20
CA HIS A 38 -12.62 -8.84 -15.42
C HIS A 38 -13.43 -7.69 -14.81
N PHE A 39 -12.88 -6.48 -14.80
CA PHE A 39 -13.57 -5.25 -14.37
C PHE A 39 -13.46 -4.14 -15.44
N GLU A 40 -14.27 -3.08 -15.32
CA GLU A 40 -14.26 -2.00 -16.31
C GLU A 40 -13.13 -1.00 -16.02
N GLU A 41 -12.46 -0.49 -17.05
CA GLU A 41 -11.41 0.53 -16.90
C GLU A 41 -11.90 1.76 -16.11
N GLY A 42 -13.15 2.17 -16.32
CA GLY A 42 -13.77 3.26 -15.55
C GLY A 42 -13.78 3.02 -14.05
N GLU A 43 -13.92 1.76 -13.60
CA GLU A 43 -13.88 1.41 -12.18
C GLU A 43 -12.48 1.57 -11.59
N PHE A 44 -11.41 1.41 -12.36
CA PHE A 44 -10.06 1.74 -11.90
C PHE A 44 -9.97 3.22 -11.51
N TYR A 45 -10.44 4.09 -12.40
CA TYR A 45 -10.34 5.53 -12.22
C TYR A 45 -11.27 6.10 -11.14
N LEU A 46 -12.21 5.30 -10.63
CA LEU A 46 -12.96 5.65 -9.41
C LEU A 46 -12.07 5.60 -8.16
N HIS A 47 -10.99 4.80 -8.18
CA HIS A 47 -10.10 4.58 -7.04
C HIS A 47 -8.71 5.20 -7.25
N PHE A 48 -8.14 5.08 -8.46
CA PHE A 48 -6.78 5.51 -8.77
C PHE A 48 -6.69 6.27 -10.09
N SER A 49 -5.99 7.40 -10.10
CA SER A 49 -5.77 8.20 -11.32
C SER A 49 -4.73 7.61 -12.28
N SER A 50 -3.87 6.70 -11.80
CA SER A 50 -2.80 6.06 -12.57
C SER A 50 -2.18 4.89 -11.78
N PHE A 51 -1.38 4.05 -12.43
CA PHE A 51 -0.56 3.05 -11.72
C PHE A 51 0.44 3.69 -10.75
N GLU A 52 0.97 4.89 -11.04
CA GLU A 52 1.84 5.59 -10.08
C GLU A 52 1.07 5.99 -8.81
N ALA A 53 -0.19 6.42 -8.95
CA ALA A 53 -1.04 6.73 -7.80
C ALA A 53 -1.38 5.47 -6.98
N LEU A 54 -1.66 4.35 -7.67
CA LEU A 54 -1.89 3.05 -7.05
C LEU A 54 -0.65 2.58 -6.27
N GLU A 55 0.53 2.61 -6.86
CA GLU A 55 1.79 2.20 -6.20
C GLU A 55 2.08 2.98 -4.93
N LYS A 56 1.78 4.29 -4.94
CA LYS A 56 1.88 5.13 -3.74
C LYS A 56 0.90 4.69 -2.66
N GLU A 57 -0.30 4.26 -3.05
CA GLU A 57 -1.30 3.77 -2.09
C GLU A 57 -0.99 2.41 -1.53
N ILE A 58 -0.28 1.53 -2.24
CA ILE A 58 0.14 0.25 -1.67
C ILE A 58 1.04 0.48 -0.44
N PHE A 59 2.03 1.37 -0.54
CA PHE A 59 2.89 1.67 0.62
C PHE A 59 2.16 2.43 1.72
N HIS A 60 1.23 3.31 1.37
CA HIS A 60 0.36 3.95 2.36
C HIS A 60 -0.49 2.91 3.11
N HIS A 61 -1.04 1.92 2.40
CA HIS A 61 -1.81 0.82 2.99
C HIS A 61 -0.97 0.03 4.01
N PHE A 62 0.32 -0.22 3.74
CA PHE A 62 1.21 -0.85 4.74
C PHE A 62 1.34 -0.01 6.02
N GLY A 63 1.54 1.30 5.89
CA GLY A 63 1.62 2.21 7.05
C GLY A 63 0.31 2.29 7.82
N LYS A 64 -0.81 2.49 7.11
CA LYS A 64 -2.15 2.57 7.70
C LYS A 64 -2.55 1.26 8.39
N HIS A 65 -2.37 0.12 7.73
CA HIS A 65 -2.67 -1.19 8.30
C HIS A 65 -1.86 -1.46 9.58
N THR A 66 -0.61 -0.98 9.63
CA THR A 66 0.22 -1.05 10.84
C THR A 66 -0.42 -0.30 12.00
N LEU A 67 -0.81 0.96 11.77
CA LEU A 67 -1.47 1.79 12.79
C LEU A 67 -2.82 1.20 13.20
N ASP A 68 -3.63 0.75 12.24
CA ASP A 68 -4.92 0.13 12.50
C ASP A 68 -4.77 -1.16 13.32
N THR A 69 -3.71 -1.94 13.08
CA THR A 69 -3.40 -3.15 13.86
C THR A 69 -3.01 -2.80 15.28
N LEU A 70 -2.14 -1.80 15.47
CA LEU A 70 -1.71 -1.36 16.80
C LEU A 70 -2.87 -0.75 17.60
N ASN A 71 -3.72 0.06 16.96
CA ASN A 71 -4.85 0.71 17.61
C ASN A 71 -5.97 -0.26 18.04
N LYS A 72 -5.96 -1.51 17.55
CA LYS A 72 -6.85 -2.58 18.06
C LYS A 72 -6.40 -3.12 19.41
N SER A 73 -5.14 -2.91 19.81
CA SER A 73 -4.64 -3.30 21.13
C SER A 73 -5.01 -2.24 22.17
N GLU A 74 -5.76 -2.64 23.20
CA GLU A 74 -6.09 -1.75 24.32
C GLU A 74 -4.84 -1.23 25.04
N ASP A 75 -3.78 -2.05 25.11
CA ASP A 75 -2.54 -1.70 25.80
C ASP A 75 -1.70 -0.69 25.03
N TYR A 76 -1.78 -0.68 23.69
CA TYR A 76 -1.06 0.29 22.86
C TYR A 76 -1.43 1.73 23.22
N SER A 77 -2.68 1.99 23.59
CA SER A 77 -3.13 3.32 24.01
C SER A 77 -2.37 3.84 25.24
N LYS A 78 -1.98 2.93 26.14
CA LYS A 78 -1.30 3.18 27.42
C LYS A 78 0.21 3.29 27.30
N PHE A 79 0.78 2.94 26.15
CA PHE A 79 2.23 3.01 25.94
C PHE A 79 2.72 4.46 25.93
N ASP A 80 3.92 4.66 26.47
CA ASP A 80 4.65 5.92 26.31
C ASP A 80 5.10 6.11 24.84
N THR A 81 5.57 7.32 24.52
CA THR A 81 5.99 7.67 23.15
C THR A 81 7.04 6.71 22.59
N LYS A 82 8.01 6.30 23.42
CA LYS A 82 9.09 5.38 23.01
C LYS A 82 8.53 4.01 22.64
N ASN A 83 7.67 3.43 23.47
CA ASN A 83 7.10 2.11 23.23
C ASN A 83 6.08 2.13 22.10
N LYS A 84 5.35 3.23 21.89
CA LYS A 84 4.49 3.41 20.72
C LYS A 84 5.31 3.34 19.42
N LEU A 85 6.37 4.12 19.34
CA LEU A 85 7.25 4.14 18.17
C LEU A 85 7.93 2.79 17.94
N LEU A 86 8.38 2.12 19.00
CA LEU A 86 8.98 0.78 18.90
C LEU A 86 7.98 -0.25 18.36
N SER A 87 6.74 -0.22 18.87
CA SER A 87 5.66 -1.11 18.43
C SER A 87 5.29 -0.86 16.96
N PHE A 88 5.30 0.41 16.54
CA PHE A 88 5.17 0.77 15.13
C PHE A 88 6.25 0.11 14.27
N TYR A 89 7.53 0.26 14.63
CA TYR A 89 8.60 -0.32 13.82
C TYR A 89 8.49 -1.84 13.70
N PHE A 90 8.28 -2.57 14.80
CA PHE A 90 8.13 -4.02 14.75
C PHE A 90 6.97 -4.44 13.86
N THR A 91 5.78 -3.91 14.11
CA THR A 91 4.56 -4.26 13.36
C THR A 91 4.68 -3.86 11.88
N PHE A 92 5.29 -2.72 11.59
CA PHE A 92 5.49 -2.25 10.22
C PHE A 92 6.41 -3.20 9.44
N PHE A 93 7.55 -3.57 10.01
CA PHE A 93 8.48 -4.49 9.33
C PHE A 93 7.94 -5.91 9.23
N GLU A 94 7.12 -6.37 10.19
CA GLU A 94 6.37 -7.63 10.06
C GLU A 94 5.40 -7.58 8.88
N ASN A 95 4.65 -6.48 8.73
CA ASN A 95 3.73 -6.28 7.60
C ASN A 95 4.47 -6.24 6.25
N LEU A 96 5.60 -5.53 6.18
CA LEU A 96 6.46 -5.54 5.00
C LEU A 96 7.02 -6.95 4.71
N THR A 97 7.34 -7.72 5.75
CA THR A 97 7.86 -9.08 5.62
C THR A 97 6.78 -10.04 5.10
N ALA A 98 5.55 -9.91 5.56
CA ALA A 98 4.41 -10.67 5.02
C ALA A 98 4.19 -10.38 3.51
N ASN A 99 4.51 -9.17 3.07
CA ASN A 99 4.41 -8.72 1.69
C ASN A 99 5.79 -8.64 0.97
N ARG A 100 6.79 -9.40 1.45
CA ARG A 100 8.19 -9.24 1.07
C ARG A 100 8.43 -9.27 -0.43
N SER A 101 7.80 -10.18 -1.16
CA SER A 101 7.99 -10.32 -2.61
C SER A 101 7.66 -9.01 -3.33
N TYR A 102 6.52 -8.41 -3.00
CA TYR A 102 6.12 -7.13 -3.60
C TYR A 102 7.03 -5.99 -3.15
N VAL A 103 7.39 -5.91 -1.87
CA VAL A 103 8.27 -4.86 -1.34
C VAL A 103 9.64 -4.89 -2.03
N VAL A 104 10.24 -6.07 -2.15
CA VAL A 104 11.53 -6.27 -2.83
C VAL A 104 11.42 -5.94 -4.31
N TYR A 105 10.36 -6.42 -4.97
CA TYR A 105 10.07 -6.07 -6.35
C TYR A 105 10.01 -4.55 -6.52
N SER A 106 9.12 -3.87 -5.79
CA SER A 106 8.84 -2.46 -5.95
C SER A 106 10.04 -1.57 -5.68
N ILE A 107 10.90 -1.92 -4.71
CA ILE A 107 12.11 -1.13 -4.38
C ILE A 107 13.23 -1.36 -5.43
N ASN A 108 13.32 -2.55 -6.03
CA ASN A 108 14.39 -2.87 -6.98
C ASN A 108 14.01 -2.61 -8.45
N GLN A 109 12.73 -2.36 -8.74
CA GLN A 109 12.19 -2.10 -10.07
C GLN A 109 12.75 -0.85 -10.76
N HIS A 110 13.20 0.15 -10.00
CA HIS A 110 13.74 1.37 -10.58
C HIS A 110 15.24 1.47 -10.35
N SER A 111 16.02 1.38 -11.44
CA SER A 111 17.43 1.79 -11.46
C SER A 111 17.60 3.24 -11.01
N ASN A 112 16.56 4.06 -11.18
CA ASN A 112 16.49 5.43 -10.70
C ASN A 112 15.89 5.50 -9.28
N LYS A 113 16.77 5.67 -8.29
CA LYS A 113 16.41 5.83 -6.87
C LYS A 113 15.37 6.94 -6.61
N LEU A 114 15.31 7.99 -7.44
CA LEU A 114 14.32 9.07 -7.27
C LEU A 114 12.89 8.60 -7.56
N LYS A 115 12.69 7.64 -8.46
CA LYS A 115 11.35 7.08 -8.73
C LYS A 115 10.86 6.24 -7.55
N ASN A 116 11.74 5.47 -6.90
CA ASN A 116 11.42 4.75 -5.67
C ASN A 116 11.03 5.71 -4.54
N LEU A 117 11.72 6.84 -4.39
CA LEU A 117 11.35 7.82 -3.37
C LEU A 117 9.96 8.43 -3.61
N LYS A 118 9.53 8.56 -4.87
CA LYS A 118 8.19 9.04 -5.20
C LYS A 118 7.10 8.04 -4.82
N THR A 119 7.32 6.73 -4.97
CA THR A 119 6.31 5.73 -4.57
C THR A 119 6.13 5.69 -3.05
N LEU A 120 7.18 6.02 -2.28
CA LEU A 120 7.11 6.09 -0.82
C LEU A 120 6.49 7.39 -0.27
N SER A 121 6.07 8.33 -1.12
CA SER A 121 5.67 9.67 -0.67
C SER A 121 4.48 9.67 0.29
N LYS A 122 3.45 8.85 0.01
CA LYS A 122 2.27 8.76 0.88
C LYS A 122 2.57 8.04 2.20
N LEU A 123 3.39 7.00 2.16
CA LEU A 123 3.93 6.36 3.37
C LEU A 123 4.70 7.36 4.24
N LYS A 124 5.53 8.21 3.62
CA LYS A 124 6.26 9.26 4.35
C LYS A 124 5.29 10.18 5.07
N THR A 125 4.26 10.68 4.40
CA THR A 125 3.22 11.52 5.01
C THR A 125 2.55 10.80 6.18
N CYS A 126 2.07 9.58 5.97
CA CYS A 126 1.46 8.75 7.02
C CYS A 126 2.37 8.59 8.25
N PHE A 127 3.66 8.33 8.03
CA PHE A 127 4.63 8.20 9.11
C PHE A 127 4.91 9.54 9.82
N THR A 128 5.04 10.64 9.09
CA THR A 128 5.29 11.97 9.70
C THR A 128 4.08 12.46 10.49
N ASP A 129 2.87 12.18 10.02
CA ASP A 129 1.63 12.50 10.74
C ASP A 129 1.54 11.69 12.03
N TYR A 130 1.87 10.40 11.95
CA TYR A 130 1.98 9.55 13.14
C TYR A 130 3.00 10.10 14.14
N ILE A 131 4.23 10.41 13.70
CA ILE A 131 5.26 10.97 14.57
C ILE A 131 4.80 12.30 15.19
N SER A 132 4.11 13.16 14.44
CA SER A 132 3.58 14.42 14.95
C SER A 132 2.47 14.22 15.99
N SER A 133 1.74 13.10 15.92
CA SER A 133 0.74 12.72 16.93
C SER A 133 1.36 12.20 18.23
N LEU A 134 2.62 11.75 18.18
CA LEU A 134 3.39 11.41 19.35
C LEU A 134 3.94 12.72 19.91
N ASN A 135 3.33 13.24 20.97
CA ASN A 135 3.76 14.49 21.62
C ASN A 135 5.18 14.33 22.21
N PHE A 136 6.21 14.56 21.39
CA PHE A 136 7.61 14.61 21.79
C PHE A 136 7.94 15.92 22.52
#